data_AF-A0A923WY39-F1
#
_entry.id   AF-A0A923WY39-F1
#
_cell.length_a   1.000
_cell.length_b   1.000
_cell.length_c   1.000
_cell.angle_alpha   90.00
_cell.angle_beta   90.00
_cell.angle_gamma   90.00
#
_symmetry.space_group_name_H-M   'P 1'
#
loop_
_entity.id
_entity.type
_entity.pdbx_description
1 polymer ?
#
loop_
_entity_poly.entity_id
_entity_poly.type
_entity_poly.pdbx_seq_one_letter_code
_entity_poly.pdbx_strand_id
1 'polypeptide(L)' 'MLPAASERLPERRPTSMRRVVIVGAGVAGVEAALALAIAHPTAQVMLIGST' A
#
# COMPACT_ATOMS: atom_id res chain seq x y z
N MET A 1 22.43 -25.17 -33.56
CA MET A 1 22.71 -23.90 -32.83
C MET A 1 21.37 -23.25 -32.50
N LEU A 2 20.94 -23.30 -31.24
CA LEU A 2 19.74 -22.60 -30.77
C LEU A 2 20.10 -21.17 -30.36
N PRO A 3 19.25 -20.16 -30.58
CA PRO A 3 19.50 -18.81 -30.12
C PRO A 3 19.51 -18.77 -28.59
N ALA A 4 20.44 -17.99 -28.06
CA ALA A 4 20.66 -17.79 -26.64
C ALA A 4 19.34 -17.44 -25.93
N ALA A 5 19.17 -18.02 -24.75
CA ALA A 5 18.03 -17.84 -23.87
C ALA A 5 17.57 -16.37 -23.87
N SER A 6 16.34 -16.17 -24.32
CA SER A 6 15.60 -14.92 -24.18
C SER A 6 15.76 -14.43 -22.74
N GLU A 7 16.47 -13.32 -22.58
CA GLU A 7 16.59 -12.62 -21.30
C GLU A 7 15.17 -12.28 -20.85
N ARG A 8 14.66 -13.05 -19.89
CA ARG A 8 13.38 -12.75 -19.25
C ARG A 8 13.58 -11.45 -18.49
N LEU A 9 13.16 -10.34 -19.10
CA LEU A 9 13.05 -9.06 -18.39
C LEU A 9 12.27 -9.32 -17.09
N PRO A 10 12.80 -8.91 -15.92
CA PRO A 10 12.09 -9.11 -14.67
C PRO A 10 10.72 -8.45 -14.81
N GLU A 11 9.65 -9.24 -14.63
CA GLU A 11 8.30 -8.71 -14.57
C GLU A 11 8.30 -7.57 -13.54
N ARG A 12 8.11 -6.34 -14.03
CA ARG A 12 7.85 -5.21 -13.14
C ARG A 12 6.55 -5.54 -12.42
N ARG A 13 6.66 -6.10 -11.21
CA ARG A 13 5.51 -6.21 -10.32
C ARG A 13 4.92 -4.80 -10.23
N PRO A 14 3.64 -4.59 -10.60
CA PRO A 14 3.02 -3.28 -10.41
C PRO A 14 3.30 -2.91 -8.96
N THR A 15 3.90 -1.74 -8.73
CA THR A 15 4.25 -1.26 -7.40
C THR A 15 2.97 -1.26 -6.59
N SER A 16 2.75 -2.33 -5.83
CA SER A 16 1.43 -2.65 -5.32
C SER A 16 1.07 -1.55 -4.34
N MET A 17 0.05 -0.76 -4.69
CA MET A 17 -0.50 0.28 -3.84
C MET A 17 -0.75 -0.34 -2.46
N ARG A 18 -0.07 0.17 -1.43
CA ARG A 18 -0.17 -0.39 -0.08
C ARG A 18 -1.54 -0.02 0.48
N ARG A 19 -2.27 -1.01 1.01
CA ARG A 19 -3.57 -0.78 1.67
C ARG A 19 -3.39 -0.98 3.17
N VAL A 20 -3.88 -0.03 3.95
CA VAL A 20 -3.82 -0.04 5.41
C VAL A 20 -5.22 0.12 5.97
N VAL A 21 -5.57 -0.73 6.94
CA VAL A 21 -6.84 -0.66 7.67
C VAL A 21 -6.56 -0.34 9.12
N ILE A 22 -7.25 0.65 9.66
CA ILE A 22 -7.15 1.10 11.05
C ILE A 22 -8.49 0.81 11.72
N VAL A 23 -8.44 0.07 12.84
CA VAL A 23 -9.63 -0.28 13.62
C VAL A 23 -9.64 0.55 14.90
N GLY A 24 -10.70 1.32 15.09
CA GLY A 24 -10.89 2.25 16.20
C GLY A 24 -10.78 3.70 15.74
N ALA A 25 -11.92 4.40 15.63
CA ALA A 25 -11.99 5.81 15.20
C ALA A 25 -11.93 6.81 16.38
N GLY A 26 -11.23 6.45 17.46
CA GLY A 26 -10.86 7.41 18.50
C GLY A 26 -9.71 8.31 18.06
N VAL A 27 -9.25 9.20 18.95
CA VAL A 27 -8.16 10.16 18.68
C VAL A 27 -6.94 9.49 18.05
N ALA A 28 -6.45 8.41 18.67
CA ALA A 28 -5.27 7.69 18.17
C ALA A 28 -5.47 7.12 16.75
N GLY A 29 -6.66 6.62 16.42
CA GLY A 29 -6.95 6.06 15.10
C GLY A 29 -7.02 7.13 14.02
N VAL A 30 -7.60 8.29 14.34
CA VAL A 30 -7.64 9.43 13.44
C VAL A 30 -6.24 10.00 13.21
N GLU A 31 -5.45 10.19 14.27
CA GLU A 31 -4.07 10.68 14.15
C GLU A 31 -3.19 9.71 13.35
N ALA A 32 -3.32 8.40 13.59
CA ALA A 32 -2.60 7.38 12.82
C ALA A 32 -3.00 7.41 11.33
N ALA A 33 -4.29 7.56 11.02
CA ALA A 33 -4.78 7.64 9.65
C ALA A 33 -4.21 8.86 8.91
N LEU A 34 -4.20 10.02 9.57
CA LEU A 34 -3.64 11.26 9.04
C LEU A 34 -2.12 11.13 8.83
N ALA A 35 -1.39 10.64 9.83
CA ALA A 35 0.05 10.46 9.73
C ALA A 35 0.43 9.51 8.57
N LEU A 36 -0.31 8.42 8.39
CA LEU A 36 -0.10 7.48 7.28
C LEU A 36 -0.42 8.08 5.92
N ALA A 37 -1.49 8.86 5.80
CA ALA A 37 -1.86 9.52 4.56
C ALA A 37 -0.81 10.57 4.13
N ILE A 38 -0.22 11.29 5.10
CA ILE A 38 0.85 12.28 4.85
C ILE A 38 2.17 11.58 4.47
N ALA A 39 2.59 10.59 5.26
CA ALA A 39 3.87 9.90 5.06
C ALA A 39 3.87 9.01 3.81
N HIS A 40 2.71 8.49 3.43
CA HIS A 40 2.53 7.60 2.29
C HIS A 40 1.35 8.03 1.40
N PRO A 41 1.52 9.07 0.57
CA PRO A 41 0.43 9.60 -0.27
C PRO A 41 -0.12 8.60 -1.29
N THR A 42 0.65 7.56 -1.61
CA THR A 42 0.24 6.48 -2.51
C THR A 42 -0.39 5.30 -1.78
N ALA A 43 -0.48 5.32 -0.45
CA ALA A 43 -1.18 4.30 0.31
C ALA A 43 -2.69 4.58 0.34
N GLN A 44 -3.48 3.52 0.24
CA GLN A 44 -4.91 3.57 0.50
C GLN A 44 -5.13 3.31 2.00
N VAL A 45 -5.69 4.28 2.72
CA VAL A 45 -5.95 4.17 4.16
C VAL A 45 -7.46 4.10 4.40
N MET A 46 -7.92 3.09 5.13
CA MET A 46 -9.31 2.93 5.56
C MET A 46 -9.40 2.95 7.08
N LEU A 47 -10.23 3.84 7.63
CA LEU A 47 -10.50 3.95 9.07
C LEU A 47 -11.88 3.36 9.38
N ILE A 48 -11.94 2.44 10.34
CA ILE A 48 -13.17 1.80 10.80
C ILE A 48 -13.45 2.26 12.24
N GLY A 49 -14.60 2.88 12.47
CA GLY A 49 -15.13 3.18 13.80
C GLY A 49 -16.24 2.22 14.22
N SER A 50 -16.54 2.17 15.52
CA SER A 50 -17.76 1.55 16.03
C SER A 50 -18.89 2.57 16.04
N THR A 51 -19.98 2.28 15.34
CA THR A 51 -21.28 2.95 15.52
C THR A 51 -21.99 2.42 16.74
#